data_AF-A0A938MP99-F1
#
_entry.id   AF-A0A938MP99-F1
#
_cell.length_a   1.000
_cell.length_b   1.000
_cell.length_c   1.000
_cell.angle_alpha   90.00
_cell.angle_beta   90.00
_cell.angle_gamma   90.00
#
_symmetry.space_group_name_H-M   'P 1'
#
loop_
_entity.id
_entity.type
_entity.pdbx_description
1 polymer ?
#
loop_
_entity_poly.entity_id
_entity_poly.type
_entity_poly.pdbx_seq_one_letter_code
_entity_poly.pdbx_strand_id
1 'polypeptide(L)' 'MSESSRPSLFTPAVLNGLQVQNRLVRSATGEGMAGPEGEVNDGHVRLYEALAKGGVGLIISGH' A
#
# COMPACT_ATOMS: atom_id res chain seq x y z
N MET A 1 1.85 10.43 -29.13
CA MET A 1 1.55 10.81 -27.73
C MET A 1 2.82 11.44 -27.18
N SER A 2 2.83 12.75 -26.95
CA SER A 2 4.04 13.44 -26.48
C SER A 2 4.35 13.02 -25.04
N GLU A 3 5.62 13.04 -24.69
CA GLU A 3 6.18 12.57 -23.41
C GLU A 3 5.82 13.47 -22.21
N SER A 4 4.92 14.44 -22.40
CA SER A 4 4.66 15.54 -21.46
C SER A 4 3.50 15.31 -20.47
N SER A 5 2.97 14.10 -20.32
CA SER A 5 1.98 13.85 -19.25
C SER A 5 1.93 12.41 -18.74
N ARG A 6 3.07 11.74 -18.52
CA ARG A 6 3.05 10.56 -17.64
C ARG A 6 2.57 11.04 -16.26
N PRO A 7 1.43 10.54 -15.74
CA PRO A 7 0.95 10.96 -14.43
C PRO A 7 2.06 10.68 -13.42
N SER A 8 2.44 11.67 -12.62
CA SER A 8 3.42 11.51 -11.53
C SER A 8 3.04 10.40 -10.55
N LEU A 9 1.79 9.95 -10.60
CA LEU A 9 1.23 8.84 -9.84
C LEU A 9 2.07 7.56 -9.92
N PHE A 10 2.58 7.21 -11.11
CA PHE A 10 3.29 5.94 -11.34
C PHE A 10 4.82 6.07 -11.32
N THR A 11 5.35 7.23 -10.92
CA THR A 11 6.79 7.44 -10.82
C THR A 11 7.28 7.28 -9.38
N PRO A 12 8.53 6.82 -9.18
CA PRO A 12 9.11 6.71 -7.85
C PRO A 12 9.09 8.03 -7.07
N ALA A 13 9.08 7.91 -5.74
CA ALA A 13 9.19 9.04 -4.82
C ALA A 13 10.00 8.67 -3.58
N VAL A 14 10.44 9.69 -2.83
CA VAL A 14 11.09 9.52 -1.53
C VAL A 14 10.23 10.18 -0.47
N LEU A 15 9.85 9.42 0.56
CA LEU A 15 9.07 9.88 1.70
C LEU A 15 9.93 9.74 2.96
N ASN A 16 10.47 10.85 3.48
CA ASN A 16 11.36 10.84 4.66
C ASN A 16 12.49 9.80 4.59
N GLY A 17 13.15 9.67 3.43
CA GLY A 17 14.21 8.70 3.18
C GLY A 17 13.75 7.32 2.71
N LEU A 18 12.45 6.99 2.81
CA LEU A 18 11.88 5.77 2.25
C LEU A 18 11.67 5.91 0.74
N GLN A 19 12.27 5.03 -0.05
CA GLN A 19 12.01 4.96 -1.48
C GLN A 19 10.73 4.16 -1.75
N VAL A 20 9.79 4.74 -2.48
CA VAL A 20 8.56 4.06 -2.94
C VAL A 20 8.55 4.01 -4.46
N GLN A 21 8.10 2.88 -5.02
CA GLN A 21 8.10 2.61 -6.46
C GLN A 21 7.08 3.45 -7.24
N ASN A 22 6.03 3.92 -6.56
CA ASN A 22 5.01 4.81 -7.11
C ASN A 22 4.31 5.56 -5.97
N ARG A 23 3.35 6.44 -6.32
CA ARG A 23 2.63 7.31 -5.38
C ARG A 23 1.24 6.78 -5.02
N LEU A 24 0.96 5.49 -5.26
CA LEU A 24 -0.26 4.83 -4.79
C LEU A 24 -0.06 4.42 -3.33
N VAL A 25 -0.92 4.94 -2.45
CA VAL A 25 -0.87 4.67 -1.02
C VAL A 25 -2.18 4.03 -0.57
N ARG A 26 -2.09 2.92 0.15
CA ARG A 26 -3.22 2.39 0.93
C ARG A 26 -3.19 3.00 2.33
N SER A 27 -4.28 3.67 2.70
CA SER A 27 -4.45 4.29 4.03
C SER A 27 -4.62 3.23 5.13
N ALA A 28 -4.40 3.65 6.38
CA ALA A 28 -4.68 2.87 7.60
C ALA A 28 -6.17 2.53 7.68
N THR A 29 -6.55 1.41 7.06
CA THR A 29 -7.94 0.97 6.97
C THR A 29 -8.14 -0.11 8.01
N GLY A 30 -9.13 0.01 8.90
CA GLY A 30 -9.48 -1.08 9.80
C GLY A 30 -10.30 -2.13 9.04
N GLU A 31 -9.73 -3.29 8.75
CA GLU A 31 -10.43 -4.30 7.96
C GLU A 31 -11.43 -5.16 8.73
N GLY A 32 -11.45 -5.05 10.06
CA GLY A 32 -12.33 -5.85 10.93
C GLY A 32 -12.02 -7.34 10.87
N MET A 33 -10.78 -7.69 10.50
CA MET A 33 -10.33 -9.07 10.32
C MET A 33 -9.56 -9.60 11.53
N ALA A 34 -9.22 -8.75 12.50
CA ALA A 34 -8.51 -9.15 13.71
C ALA A 34 -9.29 -10.23 14.45
N GLY A 35 -8.58 -11.19 15.04
CA GLY A 35 -9.21 -12.18 15.89
C GLY A 35 -9.67 -11.60 17.23
N PRO A 36 -10.26 -12.44 18.11
CA PRO A 36 -10.87 -11.98 19.36
C PRO A 36 -9.92 -11.20 20.29
N GLU A 37 -8.62 -11.47 20.21
CA GLU A 37 -7.59 -10.83 21.04
C GLU A 37 -6.82 -9.74 20.26
N GLY A 38 -7.33 -9.33 19.09
CA GLY A 38 -6.67 -8.35 18.23
C GLY A 38 -5.52 -8.93 17.40
N GLU A 39 -5.42 -10.25 17.29
CA GLU A 39 -4.30 -10.90 16.62
C GLU A 39 -4.37 -10.78 15.09
N VAL A 40 -3.19 -10.61 14.50
CA VAL A 40 -2.98 -10.76 13.05
C VAL A 40 -3.21 -12.22 12.68
N ASN A 41 -3.85 -12.44 11.54
CA ASN A 41 -4.09 -13.77 10.98
C ASN A 41 -3.82 -13.80 9.48
N ASP A 42 -3.95 -14.99 8.87
CA ASP A 42 -3.67 -15.19 7.45
C ASP A 42 -4.53 -14.31 6.53
N GLY A 43 -5.70 -13.84 6.99
CA GLY A 43 -6.53 -12.88 6.26
C GLY A 43 -5.79 -11.56 6.01
N HIS A 44 -5.11 -11.04 7.02
CA HIS A 44 -4.30 -9.84 6.92
C HIS A 44 -3.10 -10.06 5.99
N VAL A 45 -2.41 -11.19 6.14
CA VAL A 45 -1.25 -11.52 5.29
C VAL A 45 -1.67 -11.55 3.82
N ARG A 46 -2.76 -12.26 3.51
CA ARG A 46 -3.31 -12.33 2.14
C ARG A 46 -3.72 -10.96 1.60
N LEU A 47 -4.32 -10.11 2.44
CA LEU A 47 -4.69 -8.76 2.05
C LEU A 47 -3.47 -7.91 1.68
N TYR A 48 -2.47 -7.83 2.56
CA TYR A 48 -1.27 -7.04 2.31
C TYR A 48 -0.47 -7.58 1.12
N GLU A 49 -0.41 -8.91 0.97
CA GLU A 49 0.21 -9.55 -0.19
C GLU A 49 -0.51 -9.19 -1.50
N ALA A 50 -1.84 -9.21 -1.52
CA ALA A 50 -2.63 -8.84 -2.70
C ALA A 50 -2.44 -7.36 -3.06
N LEU A 51 -2.43 -6.46 -2.07
CA LEU A 51 -2.18 -5.04 -2.28
C LEU A 51 -0.77 -4.76 -2.84
N ALA A 52 0.25 -5.43 -2.28
CA ALA A 52 1.62 -5.31 -2.75
C ALA A 52 1.78 -5.85 -4.19
N LYS A 53 1.23 -7.05 -4.48
CA LYS A 53 1.22 -7.63 -5.84
C LYS A 53 0.42 -6.78 -6.83
N GLY A 54 -0.63 -6.10 -6.36
CA GLY A 54 -1.42 -5.14 -7.15
C GLY A 54 -0.68 -3.84 -7.47
N GLY A 55 0.52 -3.63 -6.93
CA GLY A 55 1.38 -2.51 -7.25
C GLY A 55 1.21 -1.29 -6.36
N VAL A 56 0.59 -1.41 -5.18
CA VAL A 56 0.55 -0.30 -4.20
C VAL A 56 1.99 0.01 -3.73
N GLY A 57 2.39 1.27 -3.79
CA GLY A 57 3.76 1.71 -3.47
C GLY A 57 4.03 1.84 -1.96
N LEU A 58 3.01 2.16 -1.17
CA LEU A 58 3.09 2.23 0.29
C LEU A 58 1.76 1.76 0.90
N ILE A 59 1.81 0.90 1.91
CA ILE A 59 0.64 0.45 2.66
C ILE A 59 0.82 0.83 4.13
N ILE A 60 -0.16 1.54 4.68
CA ILE A 60 -0.24 1.86 6.10
C ILE A 60 -1.24 0.89 6.72
N SER A 61 -0.82 0.12 7.72
CA SER A 61 -1.69 -0.86 8.36
C SER A 61 -2.82 -0.20 9.15
N GLY A 62 -3.96 -0.87 9.22
CA GLY A 62 -5.03 -0.53 10.16
C GLY A 62 -4.60 -0.68 11.63
N HIS A 63 -5.44 -0.15 12.52
CA HIS A 63 -5.43 -0.44 13.95
C HIS A 63 -6.33 -1.64 14.22
#